data_AF-A0A971CNK9-F1
#
_entry.id   AF-A0A971CNK9-F1
#
_cell.length_a   1.000
_cell.length_b   1.000
_cell.length_c   1.000
_cell.angle_alpha   90.00
_cell.angle_beta   90.00
_cell.angle_gamma   90.00
#
_symmetry.space_group_name_H-M   'P 1'
#
loop_
_entity.id
_entity.type
_entity.pdbx_description
1 polymer ?
#
loop_
_entity_poly.entity_id
_entity_poly.type
_entity_poly.pdbx_seq_one_letter_code
_entity_poly.pdbx_strand_id
1 'polypeptide(L)' 'MAQVAELLKEASKLDPLDRAELISSLLEDLGSSPHYVSDEEALRRLQELKSGTIKELSEEEFWKACGRS' A
#
# COMPACT_ATOMS: atom_id res chain seq x y z
N MET A 1 4.96 -6.57 -17.77
CA MET A 1 5.99 -6.01 -16.86
C MET A 1 6.78 -4.87 -17.49
N ALA A 2 7.20 -4.93 -18.78
CA ALA A 2 8.01 -3.87 -19.41
C ALA A 2 7.40 -2.46 -19.34
N GLN A 3 6.08 -2.34 -19.57
CA GLN A 3 5.38 -1.05 -19.55
C GLN A 3 5.37 -0.37 -18.16
N VAL A 4 5.30 -1.14 -17.08
CA VAL A 4 5.34 -0.60 -15.70
C VAL A 4 6.74 -0.04 -15.40
N ALA A 5 7.79 -0.72 -15.86
CA ALA A 5 9.17 -0.25 -15.68
C ALA A 5 9.42 1.07 -16.43
N GLU A 6 8.84 1.23 -17.62
CA GLU A 6 8.92 2.48 -18.39
C GLU A 6 8.15 3.61 -17.70
N LEU A 7 6.95 3.35 -17.18
CA LEU A 7 6.17 4.34 -16.41
C LEU A 7 6.93 4.81 -15.16
N LEU A 8 7.56 3.89 -14.42
CA LEU A 8 8.37 4.24 -13.26
C LEU A 8 9.59 5.09 -13.63
N LYS A 9 10.22 4.78 -14.76
CA LYS A 9 11.36 5.56 -15.27
C LYS A 9 10.94 6.99 -15.61
N GLU A 10 9.80 7.20 -16.25
CA GLU A 10 9.32 8.54 -16.57
C GLU A 10 8.82 9.28 -15.33
N ALA A 11 8.10 8.61 -14.42
CA ALA A 11 7.67 9.18 -13.14
C ALA A 11 8.85 9.64 -12.26
N SER A 12 10.02 8.99 -12.37
CA SER A 12 11.23 9.39 -11.65
C SER A 12 11.80 10.74 -12.08
N LYS A 13 11.43 11.22 -13.27
CA LYS A 13 11.88 12.52 -13.83
C LYS A 13 10.98 13.68 -13.42
N LEU A 14 9.79 13.39 -12.88
CA LEU A 14 8.86 14.41 -12.40
C LEU A 14 9.42 15.07 -11.13
N ASP A 15 9.11 16.35 -10.97
CA ASP A 15 9.35 17.03 -9.71
C ASP A 15 8.43 16.45 -8.59
N PRO A 16 8.72 16.74 -7.32
CA PRO A 16 7.97 16.15 -6.21
C PRO A 16 6.46 16.42 -6.22
N LEU A 17 6.01 17.56 -6.76
CA LEU A 17 4.60 17.96 -6.77
C LEU A 17 3.85 17.20 -7.86
N ASP A 18 4.39 17.18 -9.08
CA ASP A 18 3.83 16.43 -10.20
C ASP A 18 3.82 14.91 -9.92
N ARG A 19 4.85 14.40 -9.24
CA ARG A 19 4.90 13.00 -8.84
C ARG A 19 3.85 12.67 -7.79
N ALA A 20 3.54 13.59 -6.87
CA ALA A 20 2.48 13.39 -5.89
C ALA A 20 1.10 13.36 -6.56
N GLU A 21 0.84 14.26 -7.51
CA GLU A 21 -0.40 14.30 -8.29
C GLU A 21 -0.62 13.01 -9.10
N LEU A 22 0.45 12.51 -9.75
CA LEU A 22 0.42 11.23 -10.47
C LEU A 22 0.04 10.07 -9.54
N ILE A 23 0.61 10.01 -8.34
CA ILE A 23 0.30 8.96 -7.36
C ILE A 23 -1.17 9.04 -6.93
N SER A 24 -1.67 10.25 -6.62
CA SER A 24 -3.07 10.45 -6.23
C SER A 24 -4.02 9.99 -7.34
N SER A 25 -3.77 10.39 -8.59
CA SER A 25 -4.60 9.99 -9.74
C SER A 25 -4.63 8.47 -9.94
N LEU A 26 -3.48 7.80 -9.78
CA LEU A 26 -3.39 6.34 -9.87
C LEU A 26 -4.14 5.63 -8.73
N LEU A 27 -4.11 6.18 -7.53
CA LEU A 27 -4.83 5.64 -6.38
C LEU A 27 -6.35 5.82 -6.51
N GLU A 28 -6.80 6.94 -7.07
CA GLU A 28 -8.22 7.20 -7.35
C GLU A 28 -8.78 6.27 -8.44
N ASP A 29 -7.98 5.98 -9.48
CA ASP A 29 -8.38 5.11 -10.60
C ASP A 29 -8.40 3.61 -10.23
N LEU A 30 -7.72 3.20 -9.16
CA LEU A 30 -7.74 1.81 -8.67
C LEU A 30 -9.12 1.36 -8.14
N GLY A 31 -10.11 2.25 -8.13
CA GLY A 31 -11.47 1.97 -7.74
C GLY A 31 -11.63 1.94 -6.22
N SER A 32 -12.64 2.64 -5.73
CA SER A 32 -13.02 2.68 -4.31
C SER A 32 -13.62 1.37 -3.79
N SER A 33 -13.45 0.26 -4.50
CA SER A 33 -13.87 -1.05 -4.00
C SER A 33 -13.02 -1.36 -2.76
N PRO A 34 -13.62 -1.49 -1.56
CA PRO A 34 -12.87 -1.94 -0.40
C PRO A 34 -12.16 -3.23 -0.81
N HIS A 35 -10.84 -3.28 -0.59
CA HIS A 35 -10.06 -4.47 -0.89
C HIS A 35 -10.73 -5.64 -0.18
N TYR A 36 -11.35 -6.53 -0.95
CA TYR A 36 -11.99 -7.71 -0.40
C TYR A 36 -10.90 -8.60 0.19
N VAL A 37 -10.96 -8.80 1.50
CA VAL A 37 -10.11 -9.75 2.21
C VAL A 37 -10.93 -11.02 2.35
N SER A 38 -10.44 -12.13 1.80
CA SER A 38 -11.10 -13.42 1.97
C SER A 38 -10.85 -13.98 3.37
N ASP A 39 -11.71 -14.90 3.80
CA ASP A 39 -11.57 -15.58 5.10
C ASP A 39 -10.25 -16.35 5.18
N GLU A 40 -9.78 -16.93 4.06
CA GLU A 40 -8.50 -17.62 3.99
C GLU A 40 -7.31 -16.68 4.22
N GLU A 41 -7.35 -15.47 3.65
CA GLU A 41 -6.33 -14.44 3.88
C GLU A 41 -6.32 -14.03 5.36
N ALA A 42 -7.50 -13.77 5.94
CA ALA A 42 -7.63 -13.38 7.34
C ALA A 42 -7.08 -14.47 8.27
N LEU A 43 -7.40 -15.73 8.02
CA LEU A 43 -6.89 -16.87 8.79
C LEU A 43 -5.37 -17.02 8.64
N ARG A 44 -4.82 -16.84 7.43
CA ARG A 44 -3.37 -16.91 7.21
C ARG A 44 -2.64 -15.82 7.99
N ARG A 45 -3.12 -14.57 7.93
CA ARG A 45 -2.54 -13.45 8.69
C ARG A 45 -2.61 -13.67 10.20
N LEU A 46 -3.71 -14.24 10.69
CA LEU A 46 -3.84 -14.60 12.10
C LEU A 46 -2.81 -15.66 12.53
N GLN A 47 -2.55 -16.67 11.68
CA GLN A 47 -1.53 -17.67 11.95
C GLN A 47 -0.11 -17.09 11.91
N GLU A 48 0.19 -16.24 10.94
CA GLU A 48 1.47 -15.52 10.84
C GLU A 48 1.72 -14.67 12.10
N LEU A 49 0.68 -13.99 12.60
CA LEU A 49 0.73 -13.23 13.85
C LEU A 49 1.00 -14.12 15.06
N LYS A 50 0.24 -15.22 15.21
CA LYS A 50 0.41 -16.18 16.32
C LYS A 50 1.77 -16.89 16.29
N SER A 51 2.33 -17.11 15.10
CA SER A 51 3.64 -17.73 14.91
C SER A 51 4.81 -16.80 15.24
N GLY A 52 4.56 -15.49 15.37
CA GLY A 52 5.61 -14.47 15.52
C GLY A 52 6.35 -14.13 14.21
N THR A 53 5.89 -14.65 13.07
CA THR A 53 6.43 -14.31 11.74
C THR A 53 6.18 -12.84 11.41
N ILE A 54 5.06 -12.29 11.88
CA ILE A 54 4.71 -10.87 11.75
C ILE A 54 4.58 -10.27 13.15
N LYS A 55 5.12 -9.06 13.31
CA LYS A 55 5.01 -8.29 14.55
C LYS A 55 3.69 -7.52 14.57
N GLU A 56 2.95 -7.62 15.67
CA GLU A 56 1.83 -6.73 15.94
C GLU A 56 2.27 -5.28 16.03
N LEU A 57 1.42 -4.38 15.55
CA LEU A 57 1.56 -2.94 15.74
C LEU A 57 0.46 -2.49 16.69
N SER A 58 0.82 -1.64 17.64
CA SER A 58 -0.17 -0.84 18.35
C SER A 58 -0.88 0.11 17.38
N GLU A 59 -2.05 0.61 17.79
CA GLU A 59 -2.81 1.56 16.98
C GLU A 59 -1.99 2.82 16.64
N GLU A 60 -1.22 3.34 17.59
CA GLU A 60 -0.34 4.50 17.38
C GLU A 60 0.76 4.19 16.36
N GLU A 61 1.40 3.02 16.45
CA GLU A 61 2.40 2.58 15.48
C GLU A 61 1.80 2.39 14.08
N PHE A 62 0.57 1.87 14.00
CA PHE A 62 -0.15 1.71 12.75
C PHE A 62 -0.45 3.06 12.09
N TRP A 63 -1.00 4.02 12.84
CA TRP A 63 -1.28 5.35 12.31
C TRP A 63 -0.02 6.05 11.82
N LYS A 64 1.06 5.98 12.62
CA LYS A 64 2.37 6.51 12.26
C LYS A 64 2.91 5.87 10.98
N ALA A 65 2.78 4.55 10.82
CA ALA A 65 3.17 3.85 9.59
C ALA A 65 2.34 4.28 8.37
N CYS A 66 1.08 4.67 8.58
CA CYS A 66 0.20 5.23 7.55
C CYS A 66 0.42 6.73 7.29
N GLY A 67 1.45 7.34 7.89
CA GLY A 67 1.74 8.78 7.74
C GLY A 67 0.74 9.69 8.43
N ARG A 68 -0.04 9.16 9.38
CA ARG A 68 -1.01 9.91 10.19
C ARG A 68 -0.45 9.98 11.62
N SER A 69 -0.18 11.19 12.09
CA SER A 69 0.30 11.46 13.46
C SER A 69 -0.78 12.14 14.28
#